data_AF-A0A533X8K8-F1
#
_entry.id   AF-A0A533X8K8-F1
#
_cell.length_a   1.000
_cell.length_b   1.000
_cell.length_c   1.000
_cell.angle_alpha   90.00
_cell.angle_beta   90.00
_cell.angle_gamma   90.00
#
_symmetry.space_group_name_H-M   'P 1'
#
loop_
_entity.id
_entity.type
_entity.pdbx_description
1 polymer ?
#
loop_
_entity_poly.entity_id
_entity_poly.type
_entity_poly.pdbx_seq_one_letter_code
_entity_poly.pdbx_strand_id
1 'polypeptide(L)' 'MDERYRRHKEVAAFARKQFGEIQLELFPDERYASDTVTALKADSKWDSKTQVGLVSRFDIMIAGGWDNSKGSCSG' A
#
# COMPACT_ATOMS: atom_id res chain seq x y z
N MET A 1 1.30 -22.81 -11.44
CA MET A 1 1.67 -21.55 -10.75
C MET A 1 2.22 -21.91 -9.40
N ASP A 2 3.38 -21.38 -9.02
CA ASP A 2 3.95 -21.59 -7.69
C ASP A 2 3.01 -21.00 -6.63
N GLU A 3 2.70 -21.80 -5.61
CA GLU A 3 1.72 -21.52 -4.55
C GLU A 3 1.95 -20.16 -3.89
N ARG A 4 3.20 -19.69 -3.84
CA ARG A 4 3.55 -18.37 -3.30
C ARG A 4 2.92 -17.24 -4.10
N TYR A 5 2.91 -17.31 -5.43
CA TYR A 5 2.31 -16.26 -6.27
C TYR A 5 0.79 -16.26 -6.15
N ARG A 6 0.18 -17.45 -6.10
CA ARG A 6 -1.26 -17.61 -5.89
C ARG A 6 -1.70 -16.93 -4.59
N ARG A 7 -0.99 -17.21 -3.50
CA ARG A 7 -1.26 -16.60 -2.19
C ARG A 7 -1.18 -15.08 -2.21
N HIS A 8 -0.14 -14.49 -2.82
CA HIS A 8 -0.02 -13.02 -2.89
C HIS A 8 -1.17 -12.41 -3.70
N LYS A 9 -1.53 -13.02 -4.83
CA LYS A 9 -2.65 -12.58 -5.66
C LYS A 9 -3.98 -12.58 -4.90
N GLU A 10 -4.25 -13.64 -4.14
CA GLU A 10 -5.47 -13.75 -3.31
C GLU A 10 -5.51 -12.67 -2.22
N VAL A 11 -4.39 -12.47 -1.51
CA VAL A 11 -4.28 -11.44 -0.45
C VAL A 11 -4.44 -10.03 -1.03
N ALA A 12 -3.80 -9.75 -2.17
CA ALA A 12 -3.89 -8.44 -2.80
C ALA A 12 -5.30 -8.15 -3.32
N ALA A 13 -5.98 -9.13 -3.92
CA ALA A 13 -7.37 -9.00 -4.33
C ALA A 13 -8.31 -8.73 -3.14
N PHE A 14 -8.10 -9.46 -2.03
CA PHE A 14 -8.84 -9.21 -0.79
C PHE A 14 -8.61 -7.79 -0.26
N ALA A 15 -7.35 -7.36 -0.16
CA ALA A 15 -7.01 -6.03 0.33
C ALA A 15 -7.64 -4.92 -0.52
N ARG A 16 -7.50 -4.98 -1.85
CA ARG A 16 -8.10 -4.00 -2.77
C ARG A 16 -9.62 -3.91 -2.60
N LYS A 17 -10.31 -5.06 -2.46
CA LYS A 17 -11.75 -5.09 -2.20
C LYS A 17 -12.10 -4.38 -0.89
N GLN A 18 -11.42 -4.72 0.21
CA GLN A 18 -11.69 -4.13 1.52
C GLN A 18 -11.40 -2.62 1.55
N PHE A 19 -10.34 -2.17 0.89
CA PHE A 19 -10.02 -0.75 0.76
C PHE A 19 -11.10 0.02 -0.02
N GLY A 20 -11.64 -0.57 -1.08
CA GLY A 20 -12.79 -0.01 -1.79
C GLY A 20 -14.05 0.11 -0.92
N GLU A 21 -14.32 -0.87 -0.05
CA GLU A 21 -15.46 -0.84 0.88
C GLU A 21 -15.35 0.29 1.92
N ILE A 22 -14.12 0.69 2.28
CA ILE A 22 -13.85 1.85 3.16
C ILE A 22 -13.54 3.15 2.40
N GLN A 23 -13.89 3.21 1.11
CA GLN A 23 -13.77 4.39 0.26
C GLN A 23 -12.32 4.90 0.07
N LEU A 24 -11.34 4.00 0.11
CA LEU A 24 -9.96 4.29 -0.30
C LEU A 24 -9.78 3.93 -1.77
N GLU A 25 -9.22 4.86 -2.54
CA GLU A 25 -8.99 4.68 -3.96
C GLU A 25 -7.60 4.10 -4.24
N LEU A 26 -7.51 3.17 -5.18
CA LEU A 26 -6.22 2.69 -5.68
C LEU A 26 -5.45 3.83 -6.35
N PHE A 27 -4.16 3.90 -6.06
CA PHE A 27 -3.27 4.82 -6.75
C PHE A 27 -3.00 4.40 -8.20
N PRO A 28 -2.57 3.15 -8.50
CA PRO A 28 -2.38 2.71 -9.88
C PRO A 28 -3.69 2.29 -10.54
N ASP A 29 -3.71 2.30 -11.87
CA ASP A 29 -4.71 1.55 -12.64
C ASP A 29 -4.62 0.06 -12.28
N GLU A 30 -5.77 -0.58 -12.07
CA GLU A 30 -5.86 -1.97 -11.60
C GLU A 30 -5.10 -2.96 -12.49
N ARG A 31 -4.98 -2.67 -13.79
CA ARG A 31 -4.22 -3.49 -14.75
C ARG A 31 -2.72 -3.56 -14.43
N TYR A 32 -2.20 -2.59 -13.70
CA TYR A 32 -0.81 -2.48 -13.29
C TYR A 32 -0.62 -2.62 -11.77
N ALA A 33 -1.68 -3.00 -11.02
CA ALA A 33 -1.60 -3.14 -9.58
C ALA A 33 -0.71 -4.33 -9.19
N SER A 34 0.17 -4.12 -8.20
CA SER A 34 1.03 -5.18 -7.69
C SER A 34 0.26 -6.14 -6.77
N ASP A 35 0.65 -7.42 -6.81
CA ASP A 35 0.18 -8.44 -5.87
C ASP A 35 0.96 -8.44 -4.55
N THR A 36 2.04 -7.67 -4.42
CA THR A 36 2.87 -7.61 -3.21
C THR A 36 2.75 -6.30 -2.44
N VAL A 37 2.35 -5.22 -3.11
CA VAL A 37 2.19 -3.89 -2.51
C VAL A 37 0.92 -3.25 -3.05
N THR A 38 0.03 -2.82 -2.17
CA THR A 38 -1.18 -2.06 -2.53
C THR A 38 -0.97 -0.60 -2.19
N ALA A 39 -0.80 0.24 -3.22
CA ALA A 39 -0.70 1.69 -3.06
C ALA A 39 -2.08 2.33 -3.20
N LEU A 40 -2.44 3.17 -2.23
CA LEU A 40 -3.72 3.88 -2.16
C LEU A 40 -3.47 5.38 -2.25
N LYS A 41 -4.44 6.12 -2.79
CA LYS A 41 -4.43 7.58 -2.73
C LYS A 41 -4.63 8.02 -1.28
N ALA A 42 -3.67 8.79 -0.76
CA ALA A 42 -3.72 9.36 0.57
C ALA A 42 -4.27 10.79 0.48
N ASP A 43 -5.29 11.09 1.28
CA ASP A 43 -5.69 12.46 1.59
C ASP A 43 -4.94 12.97 2.85
N SER A 44 -5.24 14.19 3.29
CA SER A 44 -4.61 14.78 4.48
C SER A 44 -4.89 14.03 5.78
N LYS A 45 -5.84 13.10 5.83
CA LYS A 45 -6.10 12.25 7.01
C LYS A 45 -5.08 11.12 7.12
N TRP A 46 -4.41 10.76 6.03
CA TRP A 46 -3.38 9.71 5.98
C TRP A 46 -1.97 10.30 6.04
N ASP A 47 -1.76 11.26 6.96
CA ASP A 47 -0.48 11.92 7.19
C ASP A 47 0.47 11.11 8.08
N SER A 48 1.66 11.66 8.34
CA SER A 48 2.67 11.02 9.20
C SER A 48 2.18 10.79 10.64
N LYS A 49 1.25 11.60 11.15
CA LYS A 49 0.69 11.40 12.50
C LYS A 49 -0.19 10.16 12.54
N THR A 50 -0.99 9.93 11.50
CA THR A 50 -1.78 8.71 11.38
C THR A 50 -0.88 7.47 11.28
N GLN A 51 0.23 7.55 10.54
CA GLN A 51 1.21 6.45 10.46
C GLN A 51 1.82 6.13 11.83
N VAL A 52 2.28 7.14 12.57
CA VAL A 52 2.82 6.98 13.94
C VAL A 52 1.74 6.45 14.89
N GLY A 53 0.49 6.89 14.73
CA GLY A 53 -0.65 6.41 15.50
C GLY A 53 -0.91 4.91 15.29
N LEU A 54 -0.82 4.43 14.04
CA LEU A 54 -1.01 3.02 13.72
C LEU A 54 0.08 2.13 14.32
N VAL A 55 1.34 2.57 14.24
CA VAL A 55 2.47 1.85 14.84
C VAL A 55 2.33 1.80 16.36
N SER A 56 2.14 2.96 17.01
CA SER A 56 2.13 3.05 18.47
C SER A 56 0.93 2.38 19.14
N ARG A 57 -0.23 2.34 18.48
CA ARG A 57 -1.48 1.82 19.08
C ARG A 57 -1.79 0.39 18.67
N PHE A 58 -1.38 -0.02 17.47
CA PHE A 58 -1.81 -1.28 16.87
C PHE A 58 -0.65 -2.14 16.37
N ASP A 59 0.60 -1.68 16.48
CA ASP A 59 1.77 -2.34 15.89
C ASP A 59 1.62 -2.55 14.37
N ILE A 60 0.92 -1.63 13.72
CA ILE A 60 0.68 -1.64 12.27
C ILE A 60 1.53 -0.56 11.62
N MET A 61 2.50 -0.98 10.81
CA MET A 61 3.30 -0.09 10.00
C MET A 61 2.74 0.01 8.58
N ILE A 62 2.46 1.24 8.14
CA ILE A 62 2.17 1.56 6.73
C ILE A 62 3.21 2.55 6.22
N ALA A 63 3.65 2.36 4.97
CA ALA A 63 4.64 3.24 4.34
C ALA A 63 3.96 4.43 3.63
N GLY A 64 4.62 5.58 3.63
CA GLY A 64 4.25 6.72 2.78
C GLY A 64 4.72 6.55 1.33
N GLY A 65 4.22 7.41 0.45
CA GLY A 65 4.71 7.51 -0.93
C GLY A 65 6.17 7.96 -0.97
N TRP A 66 6.94 7.38 -1.89
CA TRP A 66 8.32 7.79 -2.14
C TRP A 66 8.34 8.85 -3.24
N ASP A 67 8.26 10.13 -2.86
CA ASP A 67 8.17 11.25 -3.82
C ASP A 67 9.55 11.79 -4.27
N ASN A 68 10.66 11.40 -3.62
CA ASN A 68 11.99 11.98 -3.88
C ASN A 68 13.11 10.96 -4.10
N SER A 69 13.02 10.14 -5.16
CA SER A 69 14.22 9.57 -5.79
C SER A 69 14.61 10.41 -6.99
N LYS A 70 15.35 11.51 -6.77
CA LYS A 70 16.34 11.90 -7.79
C LYS A 70 17.36 10.77 -7.79
N GLY A 71 17.33 9.94 -8.82
CA GLY A 71 18.27 8.82 -8.96
C GLY A 71 19.71 9.31 -8.89
N SER A 72 20.36 9.13 -7.75
CA SER A 72 21.80 8.93 -7.69
C SER A 72 22.04 7.65 -6.91
N CYS A 73 22.22 6.54 -7.63
CA CYS A 73 22.93 5.41 -7.05
C CYS A 73 24.38 5.89 -6.80
N SER A 74 24.74 6.02 -5.53
CA SER A 74 26.12 6.15 -5.07
C SER A 74 26.21 5.37 -3.77
N GLY A 75 26.92 4.24 -3.83
CA GLY A 75 27.07 3.27 -2.74
C GLY A 75 27.42 1.92 -3.32
#